data_AF-A0A7S3CLT3-F1
#
_entry.id   AF-A0A7S3CLT3-F1
#
_cell.length_a   1.000
_cell.length_b   1.000
_cell.length_c   1.000
_cell.angle_alpha   90.00
_cell.angle_beta   90.00
_cell.angle_gamma   90.00
#
_symmetry.space_group_name_H-M   'P 1'
#
loop_
_entity.id
_entity.type
_entity.pdbx_description
1 polymer ?
#
loop_
_entity_poly.entity_id
_entity_poly.type
_entity_poly.pdbx_seq_one_letter_code
_entity_poly.pdbx_strand_id
1 'polypeptide(L)'
;RLFKLLRLLKISRNQNQGNNDEQDLQTLIIKKLKMSNQLRSFIQVMILYLFFNHIMACLWFLQAKLQDFPDSSWVQRTKLLEASPFDIYIRSFYWAYQTLTTVGFGDINAKENMVEQLIASIWMIFGVGFSSYTIGNFLQSLQSLDKDNEELQDKMTVLNAFKDK
;
A
#
# COMPACT_ATOMS: atom_id res chain seq x y z
N ARG A 1 17.28 13.26 -3.53
CA ARG A 1 16.83 12.39 -2.43
C ARG A 1 16.27 11.03 -2.91
N LEU A 2 15.77 10.92 -4.15
CA LEU A 2 15.39 9.66 -4.81
C LEU A 2 16.51 8.59 -4.87
N PHE A 3 17.77 8.99 -5.07
CA PHE A 3 18.92 8.06 -5.13
C PHE A 3 19.22 7.32 -3.81
N LYS A 4 18.69 7.77 -2.66
CA LYS A 4 18.81 7.01 -1.39
C LYS A 4 17.93 5.77 -1.37
N LEU A 5 16.81 5.75 -2.12
CA LEU A 5 15.97 4.56 -2.26
C LEU A 5 16.62 3.51 -3.16
N LEU A 6 17.41 3.91 -4.17
CA LEU A 6 18.24 2.99 -4.96
C LEU A 6 19.37 2.33 -4.12
N ARG A 7 19.78 2.95 -3.01
CA ARG A 7 20.70 2.30 -2.05
C ARG A 7 20.06 1.13 -1.30
N LEU A 8 18.73 1.12 -1.15
CA LEU A 8 18.01 -0.01 -0.56
C LEU A 8 18.06 -1.25 -1.48
N LEU A 9 18.12 -1.06 -2.81
CA LEU A 9 18.41 -2.18 -3.75
C LEU A 9 19.84 -2.73 -3.56
N LYS A 10 20.80 -1.90 -3.14
CA LYS A 10 22.18 -2.33 -2.87
C LYS A 10 22.33 -3.13 -1.58
N ILE A 11 21.37 -2.99 -0.64
CA ILE A 11 21.28 -3.77 0.61
C ILE A 11 20.86 -5.23 0.36
N SER A 12 20.36 -5.54 -0.84
CA SER A 12 20.11 -6.92 -1.29
C SER A 12 21.38 -7.81 -1.27
N ARG A 13 22.58 -7.20 -1.29
CA ARG A 13 23.85 -7.95 -1.33
C ARG A 13 24.35 -8.44 0.04
N ASN A 14 23.76 -7.99 1.15
CA ASN A 14 24.14 -8.41 2.51
C ASN A 14 22.98 -9.13 3.24
N GLN A 15 22.20 -9.89 2.45
CA GLN A 15 20.93 -10.53 2.84
C GLN A 15 21.05 -11.57 3.96
N ASN A 16 22.20 -12.25 4.11
CA ASN A 16 22.28 -13.38 5.03
C ASN A 16 22.31 -12.98 6.52
N GLN A 17 22.72 -11.77 6.88
CA GLN A 17 22.82 -11.36 8.28
C GLN A 17 21.64 -10.49 8.72
N GLY A 18 21.11 -9.64 7.83
CA GLY A 18 19.88 -8.89 8.06
C GLY A 18 18.64 -9.77 8.15
N ASN A 19 18.58 -10.87 7.37
CA ASN A 19 17.47 -11.83 7.46
C ASN A 19 17.36 -12.47 8.84
N ASN A 20 18.48 -12.71 9.54
CA ASN A 20 18.46 -13.33 10.86
C ASN A 20 17.98 -12.35 11.94
N ASP A 21 18.49 -11.10 11.93
CA ASP A 21 18.06 -10.07 12.88
C ASP A 21 16.62 -9.63 12.64
N GLU A 22 16.17 -9.57 11.38
CA GLU A 22 14.80 -9.27 10.99
C GLU A 22 13.85 -10.42 11.37
N GLN A 23 14.27 -11.67 11.22
CA GLN A 23 13.53 -12.83 11.73
C GLN A 23 13.44 -12.83 13.26
N ASP A 24 14.50 -12.46 13.97
CA ASP A 24 14.51 -12.37 15.43
C ASP A 24 13.62 -11.23 15.96
N LEU A 25 13.68 -10.04 15.36
CA LEU A 25 12.73 -8.96 15.66
C LEU A 25 11.29 -9.36 15.33
N GLN A 26 11.07 -10.03 14.20
CA GLN A 26 9.75 -10.50 13.82
C GLN A 26 9.20 -11.55 14.78
N THR A 27 10.02 -12.49 15.25
CA THR A 27 9.59 -13.52 16.22
C THR A 27 9.34 -12.91 17.60
N LEU A 28 10.15 -11.94 18.04
CA LEU A 28 9.94 -11.20 19.29
C LEU A 28 8.65 -10.38 19.28
N ILE A 29 8.30 -9.75 18.15
CA ILE A 29 7.05 -9.00 17.96
C ILE A 29 5.85 -9.97 17.95
N ILE A 30 5.91 -11.09 17.22
CA ILE A 30 4.84 -12.12 17.22
C ILE A 30 4.56 -12.62 18.63
N LYS A 31 5.65 -12.95 19.36
CA LYS A 31 5.57 -13.55 20.69
C LYS A 31 5.02 -12.57 21.72
N LYS A 32 5.29 -11.26 21.58
CA LYS A 32 4.71 -10.21 22.43
C LYS A 32 3.27 -9.82 22.06
N LEU A 33 2.90 -9.86 20.78
CA LEU A 33 1.59 -9.36 20.32
C LEU A 33 0.53 -10.43 20.05
N LYS A 34 0.82 -11.74 20.21
CA LYS A 34 -0.13 -12.84 19.87
C LYS A 34 -0.80 -12.62 18.51
N MET A 35 -0.06 -12.08 17.54
CA MET A 35 -0.64 -11.64 16.29
C MET A 35 -0.89 -12.85 15.39
N SER A 36 -2.12 -13.04 14.93
CA SER A 36 -2.44 -14.12 13.97
C SER A 36 -1.70 -13.88 12.65
N ASN A 37 -1.38 -14.96 11.93
CA ASN A 37 -0.67 -14.88 10.66
C ASN A 37 -1.43 -14.04 9.63
N GLN A 38 -2.76 -14.02 9.71
CA GLN A 38 -3.64 -13.24 8.82
C GLN A 38 -3.54 -11.73 9.11
N LEU A 39 -3.53 -11.34 10.38
CA LEU A 39 -3.39 -9.93 10.77
C LEU A 39 -2.03 -9.37 10.34
N ARG A 40 -0.96 -10.19 10.38
CA ARG A 40 0.35 -9.83 9.83
C ARG A 40 0.29 -9.52 8.33
N SER A 41 -0.31 -10.41 7.54
CA SER A 41 -0.44 -10.21 6.09
C SER A 41 -1.23 -8.94 5.77
N PHE A 42 -2.28 -8.66 6.52
CA PHE A 42 -3.07 -7.44 6.37
C PHE A 42 -2.25 -6.17 6.66
N ILE A 43 -1.50 -6.15 7.76
CA ILE A 43 -0.61 -5.03 8.12
C ILE A 43 0.45 -4.81 7.04
N GLN A 44 1.03 -5.90 6.51
CA GLN A 44 2.02 -5.82 5.44
C GLN A 44 1.45 -5.18 4.17
N VAL A 45 0.22 -5.54 3.78
CA VAL A 45 -0.46 -4.92 2.64
C VAL A 45 -0.78 -3.44 2.89
N MET A 46 -1.17 -3.07 4.11
CA MET A 46 -1.40 -1.66 4.47
C MET A 46 -0.13 -0.82 4.35
N ILE A 47 1.02 -1.34 4.83
CA ILE A 47 2.31 -0.67 4.68
C ILE A 47 2.68 -0.52 3.19
N LEU A 48 2.42 -1.54 2.38
CA LEU A 48 2.66 -1.50 0.94
C LEU A 48 1.77 -0.45 0.24
N TYR A 49 0.51 -0.33 0.65
CA TYR A 49 -0.43 0.71 0.21
C TYR A 49 0.11 2.13 0.48
N LEU A 50 0.62 2.36 1.69
CA LEU A 50 1.19 3.65 2.07
C LEU A 50 2.49 3.95 1.30
N PHE A 51 3.32 2.93 1.07
CA PHE A 51 4.57 3.06 0.34
C PHE A 51 4.35 3.47 -1.12
N PHE A 52 3.45 2.79 -1.84
CA PHE A 52 3.13 3.17 -3.22
C PHE A 52 2.51 4.56 -3.31
N ASN A 53 1.61 4.91 -2.38
CA ASN A 53 1.06 6.27 -2.30
C ASN A 53 2.13 7.33 -2.05
N HIS A 54 3.10 7.06 -1.17
CA HIS A 54 4.19 8.00 -0.91
C HIS A 54 5.05 8.24 -2.16
N ILE A 55 5.39 7.17 -2.89
CA ILE A 55 6.13 7.28 -4.15
C ILE A 55 5.32 8.10 -5.14
N MET A 56 4.03 7.78 -5.30
CA MET A 56 3.18 8.46 -6.27
C MET A 56 2.97 9.93 -5.92
N ALA A 57 2.77 10.26 -4.64
CA ALA A 57 2.68 11.64 -4.15
C ALA A 57 3.95 12.43 -4.47
N CYS A 58 5.12 11.83 -4.25
CA CYS A 58 6.39 12.45 -4.56
C CYS A 58 6.56 12.67 -6.07
N LEU A 59 6.15 11.70 -6.90
CA LEU A 59 6.16 11.81 -8.36
C LEU A 59 5.19 12.89 -8.86
N TRP A 60 4.01 13.01 -8.23
CA TRP A 60 2.97 13.98 -8.58
C TRP A 60 3.41 15.43 -8.36
N PHE A 61 4.18 15.68 -7.30
CA PHE A 61 4.82 16.98 -7.11
C PHE A 61 6.06 17.16 -8.00
N LEU A 62 6.87 16.10 -8.16
CA LEU A 62 8.10 16.17 -8.94
C LEU A 62 7.84 16.54 -10.41
N GLN A 63 6.79 16.01 -11.03
CA GLN A 63 6.45 16.35 -12.42
C GLN A 63 6.15 17.84 -12.59
N ALA A 64 5.42 18.46 -11.65
CA ALA A 64 5.13 19.90 -11.69
C ALA A 64 6.41 20.72 -11.52
N LYS A 65 7.31 20.27 -10.64
CA LYS A 65 8.61 20.92 -10.41
C LYS A 65 9.54 20.80 -11.62
N LEU A 66 9.54 19.68 -12.34
CA LEU A 66 10.38 19.47 -13.53
C LEU A 66 9.96 20.35 -14.71
N GLN A 67 8.72 20.83 -14.72
CA GLN A 67 8.19 21.75 -15.73
C GLN A 67 8.26 23.22 -15.28
N ASP A 68 8.95 23.52 -14.17
CA ASP A 68 9.00 24.85 -13.53
C ASP A 68 7.62 25.44 -13.24
N PHE A 69 6.69 24.59 -12.75
CA PHE A 69 5.34 24.96 -12.32
C PHE A 69 4.54 25.75 -13.39
N PRO A 70 4.18 25.13 -14.53
CA PRO A 70 3.37 25.80 -15.54
C PRO A 70 2.01 26.19 -14.96
N ASP A 71 1.37 27.22 -15.52
CA ASP A 71 0.04 27.69 -15.06
C ASP A 71 -1.03 26.58 -15.12
N SER A 72 -0.87 25.65 -16.06
CA SER A 72 -1.68 24.44 -16.22
C SER A 72 -1.30 23.30 -15.28
N SER A 73 -0.43 23.52 -14.29
CA SER A 73 -0.11 22.51 -13.28
C SER A 73 -1.13 22.49 -12.14
N TRP A 74 -1.31 21.32 -11.52
CA TRP A 74 -2.17 21.19 -10.35
C TRP A 74 -1.74 22.10 -9.20
N VAL A 75 -0.43 22.36 -9.04
CA VAL A 75 0.13 23.22 -7.98
C VAL A 75 -0.31 24.68 -8.16
N GLN A 76 -0.26 25.18 -9.39
CA GLN A 76 -0.70 26.53 -9.74
C GLN A 76 -2.22 26.67 -9.60
N ARG A 77 -3.00 25.73 -10.16
CA ARG A 77 -4.47 25.72 -10.04
C ARG A 77 -4.96 25.70 -8.60
N THR A 78 -4.24 25.01 -7.71
CA THR A 78 -4.60 24.90 -6.29
C THR A 78 -3.97 26.00 -5.43
N LYS A 79 -3.23 26.95 -6.04
CA LYS A 79 -2.58 28.09 -5.38
C LYS A 79 -1.61 27.67 -4.27
N LEU A 80 -0.82 26.62 -4.52
CA LEU A 80 0.09 26.01 -3.54
C LEU A 80 1.57 26.40 -3.69
N LEU A 81 1.89 27.29 -4.62
CA LEU A 81 3.28 27.74 -4.86
C LEU A 81 3.96 28.26 -3.58
N GLU A 82 3.24 29.05 -2.78
CA GLU A 82 3.74 29.64 -1.54
C GLU A 82 3.43 28.81 -0.28
N ALA A 83 2.84 27.62 -0.45
CA ALA A 83 2.48 26.77 0.68
C ALA A 83 3.72 26.10 1.30
N SER A 84 3.61 25.66 2.56
CA SER A 84 4.70 24.94 3.19
C SER A 84 4.97 23.61 2.47
N PRO A 85 6.22 23.10 2.45
CA PRO A 85 6.51 21.80 1.84
C PRO A 85 5.68 20.64 2.42
N PHE A 86 5.27 20.76 3.68
CA PHE A 86 4.40 19.78 4.34
C PHE A 86 2.98 19.82 3.77
N ASP A 87 2.41 21.02 3.57
CA ASP A 87 1.06 21.16 3.00
C ASP A 87 1.00 20.63 1.57
N ILE A 88 2.03 20.92 0.77
CA ILE A 88 2.16 20.40 -0.60
C ILE A 88 2.25 18.88 -0.59
N TYR A 89 3.03 18.31 0.32
CA TYR A 89 3.13 16.85 0.46
C TYR A 89 1.79 16.22 0.83
N ILE A 90 1.09 16.76 1.84
CA ILE A 90 -0.21 16.24 2.27
C ILE A 90 -1.22 16.28 1.13
N ARG A 91 -1.26 17.36 0.34
CA ARG A 91 -2.16 17.46 -0.81
C ARG A 91 -1.79 16.52 -1.95
N SER A 92 -0.50 16.32 -2.20
CA SER A 92 -0.01 15.34 -3.18
C SER A 92 -0.36 13.90 -2.76
N PHE A 93 -0.21 13.60 -1.47
CA PHE A 93 -0.55 12.31 -0.88
C PHE A 93 -2.06 12.06 -0.92
N TYR A 94 -2.84 13.07 -0.54
CA TYR A 94 -4.30 13.03 -0.63
C TYR A 94 -4.76 12.73 -2.06
N TRP A 95 -4.19 13.41 -3.07
CA TRP A 95 -4.49 13.13 -4.49
C TRP A 95 -4.17 11.68 -4.86
N ALA A 96 -2.96 11.21 -4.56
CA ALA A 96 -2.54 9.85 -4.87
C ALA A 96 -3.46 8.81 -4.19
N TYR A 97 -3.80 9.05 -2.93
CA TYR A 97 -4.64 8.18 -2.11
C TYR A 97 -6.07 8.10 -2.63
N GLN A 98 -6.73 9.24 -2.89
CA GLN A 98 -8.11 9.23 -3.39
C GLN A 98 -8.24 8.55 -4.76
N THR A 99 -7.20 8.61 -5.60
CA THR A 99 -7.19 7.95 -6.90
C THR A 99 -6.96 6.46 -6.75
N LEU A 100 -6.07 6.06 -5.83
CA LEU A 100 -5.81 4.65 -5.55
C LEU A 100 -7.04 3.95 -4.93
N THR A 101 -7.71 4.61 -3.99
CA THR A 101 -8.93 4.09 -3.35
C THR A 101 -10.19 4.32 -4.19
N THR A 102 -10.03 4.82 -5.42
CA THR A 102 -11.14 5.08 -6.36
C THR A 102 -12.25 5.99 -5.81
N VAL A 103 -11.93 6.88 -4.86
CA VAL A 103 -12.89 7.84 -4.29
C VAL A 103 -13.07 9.03 -5.23
N GLY A 104 -11.95 9.65 -5.64
CA GLY A 104 -11.91 10.66 -6.69
C GLY A 104 -12.82 11.88 -6.49
N PHE A 105 -12.63 12.66 -5.43
CA PHE A 105 -13.42 13.88 -5.18
C PHE A 105 -13.28 14.95 -6.27
N GLY A 106 -12.16 14.93 -7.02
CA GLY A 106 -11.96 15.77 -8.20
C GLY A 106 -11.48 17.21 -7.90
N ASP A 107 -11.21 17.54 -6.65
CA ASP A 107 -10.65 18.82 -6.21
C ASP A 107 -9.20 19.02 -6.69
N ILE A 108 -8.39 17.96 -6.69
CA ILE A 108 -7.10 17.90 -7.39
C ILE A 108 -7.25 16.94 -8.57
N ASN A 109 -7.01 17.43 -9.78
CA ASN A 109 -7.23 16.69 -11.01
C ASN A 109 -6.19 17.03 -12.09
N ALA A 110 -6.05 16.13 -13.06
CA ALA A 110 -5.18 16.25 -14.22
C ALA A 110 -5.94 16.84 -15.43
N LYS A 111 -6.46 18.07 -15.33
CA LYS A 111 -7.33 18.62 -16.39
C LYS A 111 -6.57 19.16 -17.60
N GLU A 112 -5.56 20.00 -17.38
CA GLU A 112 -5.03 20.88 -18.45
C GLU A 112 -3.63 20.48 -18.93
N ASN A 113 -2.96 19.55 -18.26
CA ASN A 113 -1.59 19.18 -18.56
C ASN A 113 -1.50 17.72 -19.03
N MET A 114 -0.95 17.51 -20.23
CA MET A 114 -0.82 16.19 -20.85
C MET A 114 0.07 15.24 -20.02
N VAL A 115 1.09 15.76 -19.36
CA VAL A 115 1.99 14.96 -18.51
C VAL A 115 1.25 14.50 -17.25
N GLU A 116 0.45 15.38 -16.65
CA GLU A 116 -0.43 15.04 -15.52
C GLU A 116 -1.43 13.95 -15.90
N GLN A 117 -2.04 14.04 -17.09
CA GLN A 117 -3.00 13.06 -17.59
C GLN A 117 -2.36 11.69 -17.82
N LEU A 118 -1.16 11.65 -18.40
CA LEU A 118 -0.43 10.41 -18.64
C LEU A 118 -0.07 9.72 -17.32
N ILE A 119 0.47 10.48 -16.37
CA ILE A 119 0.83 9.99 -15.04
C ILE A 119 -0.40 9.48 -14.28
N ALA A 120 -1.50 10.23 -14.30
CA ALA A 120 -2.76 9.83 -13.68
C ALA A 120 -3.32 8.54 -14.31
N SER A 121 -3.25 8.41 -15.64
CA SER A 121 -3.71 7.21 -16.35
C SER A 121 -2.93 5.96 -15.95
N ILE A 122 -1.60 6.05 -15.88
CA ILE A 122 -0.74 4.94 -15.43
C ILE A 122 -1.06 4.59 -13.97
N TRP A 123 -1.24 5.59 -13.11
CA TRP A 123 -1.57 5.37 -11.70
C TRP A 123 -2.93 4.69 -11.50
N MET A 124 -3.94 5.06 -12.29
CA MET A 124 -5.25 4.41 -12.24
C MET A 124 -5.19 2.94 -12.68
N ILE A 125 -4.47 2.61 -13.76
CA ILE A 125 -4.27 1.22 -14.20
C ILE A 125 -3.58 0.40 -13.10
N PHE A 126 -2.51 0.94 -12.53
CA PHE A 126 -1.82 0.31 -11.40
C PHE A 126 -2.76 0.12 -10.21
N GLY A 127 -3.54 1.14 -9.87
CA GLY A 127 -4.41 1.13 -8.71
C GLY A 127 -5.52 0.08 -8.78
N VAL A 128 -6.13 -0.09 -9.94
CA VAL A 128 -7.11 -1.16 -10.17
C VAL A 128 -6.45 -2.53 -10.00
N GLY A 129 -5.33 -2.78 -10.68
CA GLY A 129 -4.63 -4.06 -10.61
C GLY A 129 -4.18 -4.41 -9.18
N PHE A 130 -3.63 -3.43 -8.46
CA PHE A 130 -3.17 -3.60 -7.08
C PHE A 130 -4.32 -3.83 -6.10
N SER A 131 -5.45 -3.13 -6.27
CA SER A 131 -6.65 -3.33 -5.47
C SER A 131 -7.25 -4.72 -5.69
N SER A 132 -7.37 -5.16 -6.95
CA SER A 132 -7.86 -6.50 -7.28
C SER A 132 -6.97 -7.61 -6.70
N TYR A 133 -5.65 -7.46 -6.79
CA TYR A 133 -4.70 -8.40 -6.19
C TYR A 133 -4.86 -8.48 -4.67
N THR A 134 -4.99 -7.33 -4.01
CA THR A 134 -5.16 -7.25 -2.56
C THR A 134 -6.45 -7.95 -2.11
N ILE A 135 -7.56 -7.68 -2.79
CA ILE A 135 -8.85 -8.32 -2.51
C ILE A 135 -8.75 -9.84 -2.72
N GLY A 136 -8.10 -10.29 -3.79
CA GLY A 136 -7.88 -11.71 -4.05
C GLY A 136 -7.15 -12.42 -2.91
N ASN A 137 -6.05 -11.85 -2.42
CA ASN A 137 -5.32 -12.42 -1.28
C ASN A 137 -6.15 -12.41 0.02
N PHE A 138 -6.94 -11.35 0.24
CA PHE A 138 -7.81 -11.26 1.39
C PHE A 138 -8.89 -12.36 1.36
N LEU A 139 -9.52 -12.58 0.22
CA LEU A 139 -10.52 -13.65 0.04
C LEU A 139 -9.91 -15.05 0.25
N GLN A 140 -8.71 -15.31 -0.29
CA GLN A 140 -8.02 -16.58 -0.06
C GLN A 140 -7.72 -16.81 1.43
N SER A 141 -7.36 -15.76 2.15
CA SER A 141 -7.12 -15.83 3.59
C SER A 141 -8.39 -16.04 4.41
N LEU A 142 -9.56 -15.61 3.93
CA LEU A 142 -10.84 -15.91 4.58
C LEU A 142 -11.26 -17.36 4.34
N GLN A 143 -11.13 -17.83 3.10
CA GLN A 143 -11.44 -19.21 2.73
C GLN A 143 -10.60 -20.23 3.51
N SER A 144 -9.35 -19.92 3.82
CA SER A 144 -8.52 -20.81 4.65
C SER A 144 -9.01 -20.89 6.10
N LEU A 145 -9.50 -19.77 6.67
CA LEU A 145 -10.09 -19.77 8.01
C LEU A 145 -11.39 -20.58 8.08
N ASP A 146 -12.25 -20.45 7.08
CA ASP A 146 -13.50 -21.21 7.02
C ASP A 146 -13.21 -22.71 6.91
N LYS A 147 -12.25 -23.11 6.06
CA LYS A 147 -11.84 -24.49 5.91
C LYS A 147 -11.27 -25.10 7.21
N ASP A 148 -10.44 -24.35 7.94
CA ASP A 148 -9.89 -24.81 9.22
C ASP A 148 -11.00 -25.00 10.27
N ASN A 149 -12.01 -24.12 10.27
CA ASN A 149 -13.16 -24.24 11.16
C ASN A 149 -14.07 -25.43 10.80
N GLU A 150 -14.31 -25.68 9.52
CA GLU A 150 -15.08 -26.84 9.05
C GLU A 150 -14.40 -28.15 9.47
N GLU A 151 -13.08 -28.28 9.27
CA GLU A 151 -12.34 -29.48 9.69
C GLU A 151 -12.40 -29.71 11.21
N LEU A 152 -12.37 -28.63 12.00
CA LEU A 152 -12.52 -28.72 13.46
C LEU A 152 -13.93 -29.19 13.87
N GLN A 153 -14.98 -28.70 13.20
CA GLN A 153 -16.36 -29.12 13.44
C GLN A 153 -16.57 -30.60 13.07
N ASP A 154 -15.98 -31.06 11.97
CA ASP A 154 -16.03 -32.45 11.55
C ASP A 154 -15.38 -33.37 12.59
N LYS A 155 -14.19 -33.01 13.08
CA LYS A 155 -13.51 -33.76 14.16
C LYS A 155 -14.32 -33.80 15.45
N MET A 156 -14.91 -32.68 15.86
CA MET A 156 -15.79 -32.61 17.04
C MET A 156 -17.02 -33.51 16.89
N THR A 157 -17.62 -33.53 15.69
CA THR A 157 -18.77 -34.37 15.38
C THR A 157 -18.43 -35.86 15.47
N VAL A 158 -17.29 -36.27 14.91
CA VAL A 158 -16.80 -37.65 15.02
C VAL A 158 -16.56 -38.05 16.47
N LEU A 159 -15.91 -37.19 17.27
CA LEU A 159 -15.64 -37.46 18.68
C LEU A 159 -16.94 -37.59 19.50
N ASN A 160 -17.93 -36.74 19.25
CA ASN A 160 -19.24 -36.84 19.90
C ASN A 160 -19.94 -38.15 19.51
N ALA A 161 -19.89 -38.55 18.24
CA ALA A 161 -20.45 -39.83 17.78
C ALA A 161 -19.78 -41.06 18.42
N PHE A 162 -18.48 -40.99 18.74
CA PHE A 162 -17.78 -42.03 19.50
C PHE A 162 -18.15 -42.04 20.98
N LYS A 163 -18.36 -40.86 21.58
CA LYS A 163 -18.74 -40.74 22.99
C LYS A 163 -20.14 -41.31 23.27
N ASP A 164 -21.05 -41.23 22.30
CA ASP A 164 -22.43 -41.69 22.43
C ASP A 164 -22.62 -43.21 22.16
N LYS A 165 -21.54 -43.93 21.79
CA LYS A 165 -21.50 -45.39 21.64
C LYS A 165 -20.89 -46.06 22.86
#